data_AF-A0A2D5ECV5-F1
#
_entry.id   AF-A0A2D5ECV5-F1
#
_cell.length_a   1.000
_cell.length_b   1.000
_cell.length_c   1.000
_cell.angle_alpha   90.00
_cell.angle_beta   90.00
_cell.angle_gamma   90.00
#
_symmetry.space_group_name_H-M   'P 1'
#
loop_
_entity.id
_entity.type
_entity.pdbx_description
1 polymer ?
#
loop_
_entity_poly.entity_id
_entity_poly.type
_entity_poly.pdbx_seq_one_letter_code
_entity_poly.pdbx_strand_id
1 'polypeptide(L)'
;MGDKSIVFEIHKAIFKNKIEVFRKYAEELEGKFESDLKVIESRFDFDFEDDEGDEDYASYVEFLIDEKRMVEQDFLNQYRSSAIISVYSLIEHRLRVIAELLGKLKSSKLEVSDLSGEGIIRNRNYLEKVCGVDFSHLNKQWSVIKDLSALRNCVVHCEGDITKARASQKLSNIVENTEGLRLERDDTIVFELPYLEKVIDVAEDFFSGVVDAAFEVFSSYNKSSQKDALKRASA
;
A
#
# COMPACT_ATOMS: atom_id res chain seq x y z
N MET A 1 -6.43 29.60 -15.91
CA MET A 1 -7.28 28.54 -15.33
C MET A 1 -6.85 27.14 -15.80
N GLY A 2 -6.41 26.96 -17.06
CA GLY A 2 -5.89 25.67 -17.56
C GLY A 2 -4.66 25.12 -16.84
N ASP A 3 -3.68 25.96 -16.51
CA ASP A 3 -2.38 25.52 -15.95
C ASP A 3 -2.49 24.81 -14.59
N LYS A 4 -3.31 25.34 -13.66
CA LYS A 4 -3.49 24.75 -12.32
C LYS A 4 -4.36 23.49 -12.30
N SER A 5 -5.25 23.32 -13.28
CA SER A 5 -6.03 22.07 -13.44
C SER A 5 -5.12 20.93 -13.90
N ILE A 6 -4.19 21.23 -14.82
CA ILE A 6 -3.22 20.28 -15.34
C ILE A 6 -2.33 19.71 -14.22
N VAL A 7 -2.01 20.51 -13.19
CA VAL A 7 -1.19 20.03 -12.06
C VAL A 7 -1.82 18.83 -11.36
N PHE A 8 -3.13 18.83 -11.08
CA PHE A 8 -3.80 17.69 -10.43
C PHE A 8 -3.76 16.44 -11.32
N GLU A 9 -4.05 16.59 -12.60
CA GLU A 9 -3.95 15.50 -13.59
C GLU A 9 -2.52 14.93 -13.68
N ILE A 10 -1.50 15.80 -13.64
CA ILE A 10 -0.09 15.36 -13.59
C ILE A 10 0.16 14.53 -12.34
N HIS A 11 -0.32 14.96 -11.16
CA HIS A 11 -0.10 14.20 -9.94
C HIS A 11 -0.80 12.84 -9.95
N LYS A 12 -2.01 12.77 -10.53
CA LYS A 12 -2.76 11.54 -10.78
C LYS A 12 -2.00 10.61 -11.72
N ALA A 13 -1.54 11.12 -12.86
CA ALA A 13 -0.77 10.37 -13.85
C ALA A 13 0.56 9.86 -13.30
N ILE A 14 1.29 10.66 -12.51
CA ILE A 14 2.53 10.25 -11.85
C ILE A 14 2.27 9.09 -10.88
N PHE A 15 1.20 9.18 -10.08
CA PHE A 15 0.87 8.10 -9.15
C PHE A 15 0.49 6.84 -9.91
N LYS A 16 -0.39 6.96 -10.89
CA LYS A 16 -0.82 5.84 -11.74
C LYS A 16 0.39 5.16 -12.39
N ASN A 17 1.29 5.92 -13.01
CA ASN A 17 2.49 5.34 -13.60
C ASN A 17 3.36 4.60 -12.56
N LYS A 18 3.57 5.18 -11.38
CA LYS A 18 4.36 4.56 -10.31
C LYS A 18 3.72 3.27 -9.78
N ILE A 19 2.41 3.25 -9.57
CA ILE A 19 1.71 2.07 -9.07
C ILE A 19 1.61 0.98 -10.14
N GLU A 20 1.46 1.34 -11.43
CA GLU A 20 1.51 0.39 -12.55
C GLU A 20 2.89 -0.25 -12.72
N VAL A 21 3.96 0.54 -12.59
CA VAL A 21 5.33 0.00 -12.57
C VAL A 21 5.51 -0.97 -11.41
N PHE A 22 4.97 -0.62 -10.24
CA PHE A 22 5.00 -1.48 -9.07
C PHE A 22 4.21 -2.78 -9.29
N ARG A 23 3.02 -2.71 -9.89
CA ARG A 23 2.18 -3.86 -10.23
C ARG A 23 2.92 -4.83 -11.13
N LYS A 24 3.52 -4.35 -12.22
CA LYS A 24 4.33 -5.17 -13.14
C LYS A 24 5.55 -5.79 -12.47
N TYR A 25 6.25 -5.02 -11.65
CA TYR A 25 7.38 -5.54 -10.87
C TYR A 25 6.94 -6.66 -9.92
N ALA A 26 5.77 -6.50 -9.29
CA ALA A 26 5.22 -7.51 -8.40
C ALA A 26 4.83 -8.79 -9.15
N GLU A 27 4.17 -8.65 -10.30
CA GLU A 27 3.82 -9.76 -11.19
C GLU A 27 5.07 -10.53 -11.68
N GLU A 28 6.14 -9.83 -12.07
CA GLU A 28 7.39 -10.45 -12.52
C GLU A 28 8.05 -11.28 -11.41
N LEU A 29 8.09 -10.75 -10.18
CA LEU A 29 8.67 -11.48 -9.04
C LEU A 29 7.81 -12.66 -8.62
N GLU A 30 6.50 -12.50 -8.53
CA GLU A 30 5.58 -13.60 -8.20
C GLU A 30 5.67 -14.72 -9.25
N GLY A 31 5.69 -14.37 -10.54
CA GLY A 31 5.87 -15.34 -11.62
C GLY A 31 7.21 -16.08 -11.57
N LYS A 32 8.28 -15.39 -11.13
CA LYS A 32 9.59 -16.03 -10.90
C LYS A 32 9.52 -17.03 -9.75
N PHE A 33 8.94 -16.67 -8.61
CA PHE A 33 8.81 -17.59 -7.48
C PHE A 33 7.91 -18.77 -7.80
N GLU A 34 6.80 -18.55 -8.51
CA GLU A 34 5.93 -19.63 -8.99
C GLU A 34 6.69 -20.58 -9.93
N SER A 35 7.52 -20.04 -10.81
CA SER A 35 8.36 -20.84 -11.71
C SER A 35 9.42 -21.64 -10.97
N ASP A 36 10.09 -21.04 -9.98
CA ASP A 36 11.07 -21.74 -9.14
C ASP A 36 10.41 -22.92 -8.41
N LEU A 37 9.24 -22.70 -7.81
CA LEU A 37 8.49 -23.73 -7.09
C LEU A 37 8.08 -24.88 -8.01
N LYS A 38 7.59 -24.59 -9.21
CA LYS A 38 7.27 -25.63 -10.21
C LYS A 38 8.49 -26.46 -10.61
N VAL A 39 9.65 -25.82 -10.74
CA VAL A 39 10.91 -26.54 -11.03
C VAL A 39 11.27 -27.47 -9.88
N ILE A 40 11.19 -27.01 -8.63
CA ILE A 40 11.46 -27.83 -7.45
C ILE A 40 10.48 -29.01 -7.38
N GLU A 41 9.19 -28.77 -7.59
CA GLU A 41 8.15 -29.80 -7.61
C GLU A 41 8.37 -30.85 -8.71
N SER A 42 8.82 -30.44 -9.89
CA SER A 42 9.14 -31.39 -10.96
C SER A 42 10.35 -32.29 -10.65
N ARG A 43 11.29 -31.85 -9.81
CA ARG A 43 12.42 -32.67 -9.35
C ARG A 43 11.96 -33.73 -8.36
N PHE A 44 11.03 -33.37 -7.48
CA PHE A 44 10.38 -34.37 -6.62
C PHE A 44 9.75 -35.48 -7.46
N ASP A 45 8.90 -35.14 -8.43
CA ASP A 45 8.19 -36.13 -9.25
C ASP A 45 9.12 -37.06 -10.05
N PHE A 46 10.23 -36.52 -10.58
CA PHE A 46 11.20 -37.31 -11.37
C PHE A 46 11.97 -38.32 -10.52
N ASP A 47 12.33 -37.93 -9.28
CA ASP A 47 13.19 -38.75 -8.43
C ASP A 47 12.39 -39.75 -7.56
N PHE A 48 11.07 -39.59 -7.40
CA PHE A 48 10.19 -40.58 -6.72
C PHE A 48 9.99 -41.89 -7.49
N GLU A 49 10.28 -41.94 -8.80
CA GLU A 49 10.06 -43.15 -9.60
C GLU A 49 11.22 -44.17 -9.51
N ASP A 50 12.40 -43.81 -8.99
CA ASP A 50 13.63 -44.58 -9.27
C ASP A 50 14.41 -45.22 -8.10
N ASP A 51 14.21 -44.93 -6.80
CA ASP A 51 14.91 -45.71 -5.74
C ASP A 51 14.35 -45.52 -4.30
N GLU A 52 13.42 -46.39 -3.87
CA GLU A 52 12.99 -46.46 -2.46
C GLU A 52 14.01 -47.27 -1.63
N GLY A 53 15.10 -46.63 -1.14
CA GLY A 53 15.96 -47.28 -0.14
C GLY A 53 17.36 -46.73 0.12
N ASP A 54 17.84 -45.75 -0.65
CA ASP A 54 19.21 -45.21 -0.51
C ASP A 54 19.29 -44.05 0.51
N GLU A 55 20.37 -43.99 1.30
CA GLU A 55 20.68 -42.90 2.23
C GLU A 55 20.98 -41.59 1.46
N ASP A 56 21.54 -41.71 0.25
CA ASP A 56 21.76 -40.57 -0.66
C ASP A 56 20.42 -39.99 -1.16
N TYR A 57 19.41 -40.84 -1.34
CA TYR A 57 18.06 -40.41 -1.77
C TYR A 57 17.34 -39.61 -0.68
N ALA A 58 17.36 -40.10 0.56
CA ALA A 58 16.77 -39.38 1.70
C ALA A 58 17.40 -37.99 1.88
N SER A 59 18.73 -37.90 1.73
CA SER A 59 19.47 -36.64 1.81
C SER A 59 19.09 -35.66 0.70
N TYR A 60 18.87 -36.17 -0.52
CA TYR A 60 18.44 -35.35 -1.65
C TYR A 60 16.99 -34.84 -1.49
N VAL A 61 16.07 -35.68 -1.01
CA VAL A 61 14.69 -35.27 -0.68
C VAL A 61 14.68 -34.17 0.38
N GLU A 62 15.49 -34.30 1.42
CA GLU A 62 15.62 -33.27 2.47
C GLU A 62 16.15 -31.95 1.89
N PHE A 63 17.14 -32.01 0.99
CA PHE A 63 17.64 -30.83 0.27
C PHE A 63 16.54 -30.13 -0.55
N LEU A 64 15.70 -30.87 -1.29
CA LEU A 64 14.59 -30.29 -2.05
C LEU A 64 13.51 -29.67 -1.14
N ILE A 65 13.23 -30.28 0.02
CA ILE A 65 12.29 -29.74 1.01
C ILE A 65 12.81 -28.40 1.54
N ASP A 66 14.09 -28.30 1.85
CA ASP A 66 14.70 -27.06 2.32
C ASP A 66 14.76 -25.99 1.23
N GLU A 67 15.05 -26.36 -0.03
CA GLU A 67 14.99 -25.44 -1.17
C GLU A 67 13.56 -24.88 -1.35
N LYS A 68 12.53 -25.73 -1.27
CA LYS A 68 11.13 -25.32 -1.33
C LYS A 68 10.77 -24.37 -0.19
N ARG A 69 11.14 -24.71 1.05
CA ARG A 69 10.88 -23.86 2.23
C ARG A 69 11.54 -22.50 2.10
N MET A 70 12.78 -22.43 1.61
CA MET A 70 13.49 -21.16 1.42
C MET A 70 12.71 -20.23 0.47
N VAL A 71 12.13 -20.78 -0.60
CA VAL A 71 11.31 -19.98 -1.53
C VAL A 71 9.98 -19.57 -0.89
N GLU A 72 9.23 -20.52 -0.32
CA GLU A 72 7.87 -20.29 0.21
C GLU A 72 7.85 -19.44 1.49
N GLN A 73 8.78 -19.67 2.40
CA GLN A 73 8.74 -19.11 3.76
C GLN A 73 9.69 -17.94 3.94
N ASP A 74 10.85 -17.95 3.29
CA ASP A 74 11.83 -16.86 3.47
C ASP A 74 11.66 -15.82 2.37
N PHE A 75 11.82 -16.22 1.10
CA PHE A 75 11.86 -15.27 -0.01
C PHE A 75 10.52 -14.63 -0.28
N LEU A 76 9.44 -15.42 -0.41
CA LEU A 76 8.10 -14.89 -0.69
C LEU A 76 7.59 -13.99 0.44
N ASN A 77 7.73 -14.41 1.70
CA ASN A 77 7.28 -13.61 2.84
C ASN A 77 8.08 -12.30 2.97
N GLN A 78 9.40 -12.35 2.81
CA GLN A 78 10.25 -11.16 2.84
C GLN A 78 9.89 -10.20 1.70
N TYR A 79 9.72 -10.73 0.49
CA TYR A 79 9.33 -9.96 -0.69
C TYR A 79 7.96 -9.28 -0.47
N ARG A 80 6.90 -10.02 -0.15
CA ARG A 80 5.55 -9.46 0.01
C ARG A 80 5.47 -8.45 1.14
N SER A 81 6.16 -8.70 2.24
CA SER A 81 6.29 -7.73 3.34
C SER A 81 6.93 -6.42 2.87
N SER A 82 8.05 -6.51 2.15
CA SER A 82 8.74 -5.35 1.57
C SER A 82 7.88 -4.61 0.54
N ALA A 83 7.09 -5.34 -0.24
CA ALA A 83 6.21 -4.80 -1.26
C ALA A 83 5.10 -3.93 -0.62
N ILE A 84 4.45 -4.46 0.41
CA ILE A 84 3.38 -3.77 1.15
C ILE A 84 3.90 -2.50 1.83
N ILE A 85 5.08 -2.57 2.44
CA ILE A 85 5.77 -1.39 3.01
C ILE A 85 6.00 -0.32 1.93
N SER A 86 6.43 -0.75 0.73
CA SER A 86 6.74 0.14 -0.39
C SER A 86 5.48 0.82 -0.94
N VAL A 87 4.39 0.08 -1.12
CA VAL A 87 3.09 0.65 -1.55
C VAL A 87 2.59 1.67 -0.53
N TYR A 88 2.59 1.33 0.76
CA TYR A 88 2.17 2.26 1.81
C TYR A 88 3.01 3.55 1.79
N SER A 89 4.33 3.42 1.67
CA SER A 89 5.25 4.56 1.61
C SER A 89 4.98 5.45 0.40
N LEU A 90 4.65 4.87 -0.75
CA LEU A 90 4.25 5.60 -1.95
C LEU A 90 2.97 6.42 -1.72
N ILE A 91 1.92 5.80 -1.15
CA ILE A 91 0.66 6.50 -0.85
C ILE A 91 0.91 7.64 0.12
N GLU A 92 1.60 7.38 1.22
CA GLU A 92 1.88 8.37 2.25
C GLU A 92 2.61 9.59 1.69
N HIS A 93 3.69 9.35 0.93
CA HIS A 93 4.47 10.41 0.32
C HIS A 93 3.64 11.22 -0.67
N ARG A 94 2.88 10.57 -1.55
CA ARG A 94 2.09 11.25 -2.57
C ARG A 94 0.91 12.00 -1.97
N LEU A 95 0.28 11.47 -0.92
CA LEU A 95 -0.77 12.17 -0.18
C LEU A 95 -0.22 13.44 0.48
N ARG A 96 0.99 13.40 1.04
CA ARG A 96 1.67 14.59 1.57
C ARG A 96 1.86 15.66 0.50
N VAL A 97 2.32 15.26 -0.68
CA VAL A 97 2.52 16.19 -1.80
C VAL A 97 1.22 16.89 -2.20
N ILE A 98 0.09 16.16 -2.25
CA ILE A 98 -1.23 16.75 -2.53
C ILE A 98 -1.68 17.69 -1.41
N ALA A 99 -1.46 17.32 -0.14
CA ALA A 99 -1.76 18.16 1.00
C ALA A 99 -1.02 19.50 0.95
N GLU A 100 0.29 19.47 0.73
CA GLU A 100 1.13 20.68 0.61
C GLU A 100 0.76 21.52 -0.61
N LEU A 101 0.48 20.89 -1.75
CA LEU A 101 0.04 21.57 -2.98
C LEU A 101 -1.27 22.32 -2.75
N LEU A 102 -2.30 21.64 -2.23
CA LEU A 102 -3.61 22.25 -2.04
C LEU A 102 -3.56 23.36 -0.98
N GLY A 103 -2.78 23.16 0.09
CA GLY A 103 -2.51 24.20 1.09
C GLY A 103 -1.94 25.47 0.47
N LYS A 104 -0.91 25.34 -0.38
CA LYS A 104 -0.31 26.46 -1.13
C LYS A 104 -1.30 27.13 -2.07
N LEU A 105 -2.07 26.35 -2.83
CA LEU A 105 -3.07 26.87 -3.78
C LEU A 105 -4.20 27.64 -3.09
N LYS A 106 -4.54 27.29 -1.85
CA LYS A 106 -5.51 27.99 -1.01
C LYS A 106 -4.90 29.09 -0.16
N SER A 107 -3.58 29.34 -0.27
CA SER A 107 -2.86 30.29 0.58
C SER A 107 -3.10 30.05 2.07
N SER A 108 -3.13 28.78 2.48
CA SER A 108 -3.26 28.39 3.88
C SER A 108 -2.13 28.99 4.72
N LYS A 109 -2.47 29.46 5.92
CA LYS A 109 -1.49 29.90 6.92
C LYS A 109 -0.89 28.75 7.72
N LEU A 110 -1.54 27.58 7.69
CA LEU A 110 -1.07 26.37 8.35
C LEU A 110 -0.35 25.48 7.34
N GLU A 111 0.76 24.88 7.76
CA GLU A 111 1.49 23.85 7.06
C GLU A 111 1.06 22.45 7.53
N VAL A 112 1.37 21.42 6.73
CA VAL A 112 1.05 20.03 7.10
C VAL A 112 1.74 19.63 8.41
N SER A 113 2.96 20.13 8.63
CA SER A 113 3.76 19.94 9.85
C SER A 113 3.14 20.56 11.11
N ASP A 114 2.26 21.54 10.97
CA ASP A 114 1.63 22.20 12.11
C ASP A 114 0.54 21.33 12.76
N LEU A 115 0.07 20.30 12.07
CA LEU A 115 -0.94 19.39 12.59
C LEU A 115 -0.31 18.26 13.40
N SER A 116 -0.93 17.97 14.54
CA SER A 116 -0.63 16.78 15.34
C SER A 116 -0.95 15.49 14.57
N GLY A 117 -0.18 14.44 14.86
CA GLY A 117 -0.34 13.11 14.26
C GLY A 117 0.81 12.76 13.33
N GLU A 118 0.81 11.52 12.85
CA GLU A 118 1.92 10.97 12.08
C GLU A 118 1.48 10.49 10.70
N GLY A 119 2.43 10.56 9.78
CA GLY A 119 2.33 10.09 8.42
C GLY A 119 1.02 10.38 7.69
N ILE A 120 0.42 9.32 7.13
CA ILE A 120 -0.76 9.42 6.27
C ILE A 120 -1.98 10.00 6.97
N ILE A 121 -2.12 9.77 8.30
CA ILE A 121 -3.23 10.30 9.10
C ILE A 121 -3.15 11.82 9.19
N ARG A 122 -1.95 12.37 9.44
CA ARG A 122 -1.72 13.82 9.46
C ARG A 122 -2.01 14.45 8.09
N ASN A 123 -1.55 13.83 7.01
CA ASN A 123 -1.78 14.31 5.65
C ASN A 123 -3.28 14.36 5.31
N ARG A 124 -4.04 13.29 5.63
CA ARG A 124 -5.49 13.26 5.46
C ARG A 124 -6.18 14.34 6.31
N ASN A 125 -5.82 14.45 7.59
CA ASN A 125 -6.40 15.44 8.50
C ASN A 125 -6.17 16.87 8.00
N TYR A 126 -5.01 17.16 7.41
CA TYR A 126 -4.74 18.45 6.80
C TYR A 126 -5.69 18.73 5.63
N LEU A 127 -5.80 17.78 4.70
CA LEU A 127 -6.69 17.89 3.54
C LEU A 127 -8.15 18.09 3.97
N GLU A 128 -8.62 17.31 4.95
CA GLU A 128 -10.00 17.37 5.43
C GLU A 128 -10.28 18.65 6.22
N LYS A 129 -9.48 18.94 7.26
CA LYS A 129 -9.79 20.00 8.23
C LYS A 129 -9.30 21.38 7.82
N VAL A 130 -8.18 21.46 7.10
CA VAL A 130 -7.57 22.74 6.68
C VAL A 130 -7.99 23.08 5.25
N CYS A 131 -7.93 22.10 4.34
CA CYS A 131 -8.28 22.35 2.95
C CYS A 131 -9.78 22.17 2.65
N GLY A 132 -10.53 21.43 3.46
CA GLY A 132 -11.96 21.19 3.25
C GLY A 132 -12.26 20.11 2.21
N VAL A 133 -11.36 19.14 2.03
CA VAL A 133 -11.58 17.97 1.17
C VAL A 133 -12.54 17.00 1.85
N ASP A 134 -13.60 16.59 1.14
CA ASP A 134 -14.52 15.57 1.63
C ASP A 134 -14.00 14.16 1.30
N PHE A 135 -13.83 13.34 2.33
CA PHE A 135 -13.40 11.94 2.22
C PHE A 135 -14.55 10.94 2.35
N SER A 136 -15.80 11.39 2.45
CA SER A 136 -16.98 10.54 2.67
C SER A 136 -17.06 9.38 1.67
N HIS A 137 -16.81 9.66 0.38
CA HIS A 137 -16.80 8.70 -0.71
C HIS A 137 -15.57 7.77 -0.72
N LEU A 138 -14.52 8.06 0.06
CA LEU A 138 -13.28 7.29 0.17
C LEU A 138 -13.18 6.47 1.46
N ASN A 139 -14.25 6.42 2.27
CA ASN A 139 -14.23 5.76 3.58
C ASN A 139 -13.87 4.27 3.50
N LYS A 140 -14.28 3.58 2.42
CA LYS A 140 -13.96 2.15 2.22
C LYS A 140 -12.46 1.95 2.01
N GLN A 141 -11.88 2.67 1.05
CA GLN A 141 -10.45 2.63 0.75
C GLN A 141 -9.63 3.10 1.94
N TRP A 142 -10.07 4.16 2.62
CA TRP A 142 -9.43 4.67 3.82
C TRP A 142 -9.39 3.63 4.96
N SER A 143 -10.43 2.80 5.11
CA SER A 143 -10.41 1.72 6.09
C SER A 143 -9.28 0.74 5.81
N VAL A 144 -9.16 0.28 4.57
CA VAL A 144 -8.09 -0.63 4.15
C VAL A 144 -6.71 -0.01 4.35
N ILE A 145 -6.53 1.27 4.03
CA ILE A 145 -5.25 1.98 4.24
C ILE A 145 -4.88 2.10 5.72
N LYS A 146 -5.86 2.26 6.62
CA LYS A 146 -5.61 2.25 8.08
C LYS A 146 -5.20 0.86 8.57
N ASP A 147 -5.79 -0.18 8.03
CA ASP A 147 -5.45 -1.56 8.39
C ASP A 147 -4.05 -1.89 7.88
N LEU A 148 -3.76 -1.53 6.62
CA LEU A 148 -2.43 -1.57 6.02
C LEU A 148 -1.38 -0.82 6.88
N SER A 149 -1.70 0.36 7.41
CA SER A 149 -0.83 1.11 8.31
C SER A 149 -0.49 0.31 9.58
N ALA A 150 -1.49 -0.37 10.17
CA ALA A 150 -1.30 -1.20 11.36
C ALA A 150 -0.43 -2.43 11.05
N LEU A 151 -0.72 -3.13 9.95
CA LEU A 151 0.02 -4.30 9.48
C LEU A 151 1.48 -3.92 9.19
N ARG A 152 1.71 -2.85 8.41
CA ARG A 152 3.04 -2.32 8.12
C ARG A 152 3.83 -2.00 9.38
N ASN A 153 3.19 -1.41 10.40
CA ASN A 153 3.87 -1.11 11.65
C ASN A 153 4.25 -2.39 12.42
N CYS A 154 3.41 -3.43 12.36
CA CYS A 154 3.74 -4.74 12.92
C CYS A 154 4.97 -5.34 12.22
N VAL A 155 5.00 -5.32 10.89
CA VAL A 155 6.16 -5.81 10.12
C VAL A 155 7.44 -5.04 10.48
N VAL A 156 7.38 -3.71 10.49
CA VAL A 156 8.57 -2.87 10.67
C VAL A 156 9.10 -2.86 12.11
N HIS A 157 8.23 -2.96 13.11
CA HIS A 157 8.61 -2.80 14.52
C HIS A 157 8.58 -4.09 15.33
N CYS A 158 7.94 -5.13 14.80
CA CYS A 158 7.74 -6.41 15.48
C CYS A 158 8.10 -7.60 14.58
N GLU A 159 8.72 -7.37 13.42
CA GLU A 159 9.08 -8.43 12.45
C GLU A 159 7.86 -9.25 11.99
N GLY A 160 6.66 -8.67 12.09
CA GLY A 160 5.41 -9.33 11.71
C GLY A 160 4.74 -10.11 12.86
N ASP A 161 5.41 -10.30 14.00
CA ASP A 161 4.85 -10.98 15.18
C ASP A 161 3.79 -10.09 15.85
N ILE A 162 2.52 -10.52 15.77
CA ILE A 162 1.40 -9.73 16.32
C ILE A 162 1.38 -9.68 17.84
N THR A 163 2.03 -10.62 18.52
CA THR A 163 2.06 -10.70 20.00
C THR A 163 2.93 -9.60 20.59
N LYS A 164 3.95 -9.17 19.85
CA LYS A 164 4.85 -8.06 20.21
C LYS A 164 4.25 -6.69 19.88
N ALA A 165 3.19 -6.64 19.07
CA ALA A 165 2.56 -5.39 18.67
C ALA A 165 1.64 -4.84 19.77
N ARG A 166 1.69 -3.51 19.99
CA ARG A 166 0.81 -2.82 20.94
C ARG A 166 -0.69 -2.99 20.64
N ALA A 167 -1.04 -3.32 19.40
CA ALA A 167 -2.40 -3.47 18.92
C ALA A 167 -2.72 -4.91 18.48
N SER A 168 -2.19 -5.91 19.20
CA SER A 168 -2.30 -7.35 18.89
C SER A 168 -3.73 -7.79 18.55
N GLN A 169 -4.72 -7.49 19.42
CA GLN A 169 -6.11 -7.87 19.18
C GLN A 169 -6.69 -7.24 17.90
N LYS A 170 -6.32 -5.99 17.60
CA LYS A 170 -6.75 -5.34 16.35
C LYS A 170 -6.14 -6.05 15.14
N LEU A 171 -4.87 -6.44 15.23
CA LEU A 171 -4.18 -7.14 14.15
C LEU A 171 -4.76 -8.54 13.92
N SER A 172 -5.02 -9.32 14.97
CA SER A 172 -5.71 -10.62 14.86
C SER A 172 -7.07 -10.46 14.17
N ASN A 173 -7.88 -9.49 14.59
CA ASN A 173 -9.15 -9.22 13.92
C ASN A 173 -8.98 -8.82 12.43
N ILE A 174 -7.95 -8.05 12.08
CA ILE A 174 -7.67 -7.71 10.68
C ILE A 174 -7.35 -8.96 9.88
N VAL A 175 -6.43 -9.80 10.38
CA VAL A 175 -5.98 -11.02 9.71
C VAL A 175 -7.13 -12.01 9.52
N GLU A 176 -7.94 -12.24 10.55
CA GLU A 176 -9.08 -13.18 10.51
C GLU A 176 -10.19 -12.78 9.51
N ASN A 177 -10.34 -11.48 9.24
CA ASN A 177 -11.44 -10.96 8.43
C ASN A 177 -11.00 -10.44 7.06
N THR A 178 -9.76 -10.70 6.66
CA THR A 178 -9.20 -10.19 5.42
C THR A 178 -8.63 -11.32 4.58
N GLU A 179 -9.22 -11.53 3.40
CA GLU A 179 -8.68 -12.44 2.40
C GLU A 179 -7.23 -12.10 2.04
N GLY A 180 -6.41 -13.14 1.91
CA GLY A 180 -4.98 -13.05 1.61
C GLY A 180 -4.11 -12.66 2.81
N LEU A 181 -4.64 -12.68 4.04
CA LEU A 181 -3.87 -12.59 5.28
C LEU A 181 -4.04 -13.88 6.08
N ARG A 182 -2.95 -14.36 6.67
CA ARG A 182 -2.97 -15.45 7.66
C ARG A 182 -1.91 -15.25 8.73
N LEU A 183 -1.97 -16.06 9.78
CA LEU A 183 -0.91 -16.20 10.77
C LEU A 183 -0.18 -17.52 10.57
N GLU A 184 1.14 -17.49 10.72
CA GLU A 184 1.96 -18.69 10.90
C GLU A 184 1.83 -19.23 12.33
N ARG A 185 2.46 -20.38 12.61
CA ARG A 185 2.39 -21.04 13.92
C ARG A 185 2.94 -20.20 15.08
N ASP A 186 3.81 -19.25 14.78
CA ASP A 186 4.46 -18.35 15.72
C ASP A 186 3.76 -16.98 15.83
N ASP A 187 2.52 -16.86 15.33
CA ASP A 187 1.73 -15.63 15.30
C ASP A 187 2.35 -14.52 14.42
N THR A 188 3.26 -14.87 13.50
CA THR A 188 3.77 -13.95 12.48
C THR A 188 2.78 -13.79 11.33
N ILE A 189 2.52 -12.55 10.91
CA ILE A 189 1.64 -12.26 9.77
C ILE A 189 2.28 -12.74 8.47
N VAL A 190 1.50 -13.46 7.66
CA VAL A 190 1.83 -13.73 6.27
C VAL A 190 0.86 -13.03 5.33
N PHE A 191 1.45 -12.41 4.32
CA PHE A 191 0.76 -11.77 3.22
C PHE A 191 0.75 -12.70 2.01
N GLU A 192 -0.42 -12.88 1.42
CA GLU A 192 -0.60 -13.62 0.19
C GLU A 192 -0.80 -12.67 -0.98
N LEU A 193 -0.58 -13.17 -2.20
CA LEU A 193 -0.71 -12.38 -3.43
C LEU A 193 -2.07 -11.65 -3.55
N PRO A 194 -3.22 -12.27 -3.24
CA PRO A 194 -4.51 -11.56 -3.31
C PRO A 194 -4.59 -10.31 -2.43
N TYR A 195 -3.90 -10.32 -1.27
CA TYR A 195 -3.86 -9.14 -0.41
C TYR A 195 -2.96 -8.04 -0.99
N LEU A 196 -1.81 -8.41 -1.57
CA LEU A 196 -0.93 -7.45 -2.24
C LEU A 196 -1.62 -6.77 -3.42
N GLU A 197 -2.31 -7.54 -4.28
CA GLU A 197 -3.10 -7.03 -5.41
C GLU A 197 -4.19 -6.07 -4.92
N LYS A 198 -4.97 -6.48 -3.92
CA LYS A 198 -5.99 -5.63 -3.30
C LYS A 198 -5.41 -4.32 -2.77
N VAL A 199 -4.25 -4.35 -2.14
CA VAL A 199 -3.58 -3.14 -1.61
C VAL A 199 -3.16 -2.21 -2.74
N ILE A 200 -2.63 -2.74 -3.83
CA ILE A 200 -2.24 -1.97 -5.03
C ILE A 200 -3.46 -1.27 -5.63
N ASP A 201 -4.57 -1.99 -5.81
CA ASP A 201 -5.78 -1.42 -6.42
C ASP A 201 -6.43 -0.37 -5.51
N VAL A 202 -6.53 -0.65 -4.21
CA VAL A 202 -7.02 0.33 -3.24
C VAL A 202 -6.12 1.58 -3.19
N ALA A 203 -4.81 1.43 -3.35
CA ALA A 203 -3.88 2.56 -3.40
C ALA A 203 -4.16 3.47 -4.59
N GLU A 204 -4.36 2.89 -5.77
CA GLU A 204 -4.71 3.61 -7.01
C GLU A 204 -6.05 4.34 -6.86
N ASP A 205 -7.09 3.63 -6.45
CA ASP A 205 -8.43 4.18 -6.28
C ASP A 205 -8.47 5.30 -5.24
N PHE A 206 -7.84 5.07 -4.09
CA PHE A 206 -7.78 6.06 -3.03
C PHE A 206 -7.08 7.33 -3.49
N PHE A 207 -5.88 7.20 -4.07
CA PHE A 207 -5.11 8.37 -4.46
C PHE A 207 -5.80 9.14 -5.59
N SER A 208 -6.35 8.43 -6.57
CA SER A 208 -7.18 8.99 -7.64
C SER A 208 -8.33 9.82 -7.07
N GLY A 209 -9.12 9.25 -6.16
CA GLY A 209 -10.25 9.94 -5.53
C GLY A 209 -9.84 11.12 -4.66
N VAL A 210 -8.70 11.05 -3.96
CA VAL A 210 -8.17 12.20 -3.22
C VAL A 210 -7.82 13.36 -4.15
N VAL A 211 -7.18 13.07 -5.29
CA VAL A 211 -6.81 14.11 -6.26
C VAL A 211 -8.06 14.76 -6.86
N ASP A 212 -9.08 13.96 -7.19
CA ASP A 212 -10.35 14.45 -7.72
C ASP A 212 -11.06 15.36 -6.71
N ALA A 213 -11.18 14.91 -5.46
CA ALA A 213 -11.78 15.70 -4.38
C ALA A 213 -10.98 16.98 -4.08
N ALA A 214 -9.65 16.93 -4.12
CA ALA A 214 -8.79 18.10 -3.97
C ALA A 214 -8.98 19.11 -5.11
N PHE A 215 -9.16 18.62 -6.34
CA PHE A 215 -9.43 19.45 -7.50
C PHE A 215 -10.80 20.13 -7.43
N GLU A 216 -11.83 19.46 -6.94
CA GLU A 216 -13.17 20.04 -6.72
C GLU A 216 -13.12 21.22 -5.73
N VAL A 217 -12.40 21.04 -4.62
CA VAL A 217 -12.16 22.09 -3.63
C VAL A 217 -11.43 23.28 -4.24
N PHE A 218 -10.36 23.03 -4.99
CA PHE A 218 -9.59 24.08 -5.66
C PHE A 218 -10.46 24.86 -6.67
N SER A 219 -11.22 24.14 -7.48
CA SER A 219 -12.11 24.72 -8.49
C SER A 219 -13.18 25.61 -7.87
N SER A 220 -13.74 25.19 -6.74
CA SER A 220 -14.74 25.95 -5.99
C SER A 220 -14.15 27.22 -5.37
N TYR A 221 -12.97 27.10 -4.74
CA TYR A 221 -12.25 28.22 -4.13
C TYR A 221 -11.85 29.30 -5.16
N ASN A 222 -11.39 28.89 -6.34
CA ASN A 222 -10.97 29.83 -7.37
C ASN A 222 -12.17 30.62 -7.93
N LYS A 223 -13.32 29.97 -8.12
CA LYS A 223 -14.57 30.64 -8.55
C LYS A 223 -15.03 31.69 -7.54
N SER A 224 -15.01 31.38 -6.24
CA SER A 224 -15.39 32.35 -5.20
C SER A 224 -14.41 33.52 -5.13
N SER A 225 -13.10 33.25 -5.16
CA SER A 225 -12.08 34.30 -5.11
C SER A 225 -12.16 35.26 -6.30
N GLN A 226 -12.46 34.78 -7.50
CA GLN A 226 -12.65 35.64 -8.68
C GLN A 226 -13.90 36.51 -8.57
N LYS A 227 -15.02 35.94 -8.09
CA LYS A 227 -16.27 36.68 -7.87
C LYS A 227 -16.09 37.82 -6.86
N ASP A 228 -15.35 37.58 -5.79
CA ASP A 228 -15.07 38.59 -4.77
C ASP A 228 -14.13 39.70 -5.28
N ALA A 229 -13.15 39.35 -6.11
CA ALA A 229 -12.27 40.33 -6.76
C ALA A 229 -13.05 41.23 -7.75
N LEU A 230 -13.95 40.66 -8.55
CA LEU A 230 -14.81 41.40 -9.48
C LEU A 230 -15.76 42.38 -8.75
N LYS A 231 -16.34 41.97 -7.62
CA LYS A 231 -17.19 42.85 -6.79
C LYS A 231 -16.41 44.02 -6.19
N ARG A 232 -15.15 43.81 -5.78
CA ARG A 232 -14.30 44.89 -5.23
C ARG A 232 -13.82 45.87 -6.29
N ALA A 233 -13.65 45.42 -7.53
CA ALA A 233 -13.24 46.28 -8.64
C ALA A 233 -14.39 47.11 -9.24
N SER A 234 -15.65 46.79 -8.88
CA SER A 234 -16.87 47.47 -9.35
C SER A 234 -17.54 48.35 -8.29
N ALA A 235 -16.91 48.47 -7.12
CA ALA A 235 -17.29 49.37 -6.01
C ALA A 235 -16.25 50.47 -5.86
#